data_AF-A0A9P6IRA6-F1
#
_entry.id   AF-A0A9P6IRA6-F1
#
_cell.length_a   1.000
_cell.length_b   1.000
_cell.length_c   1.000
_cell.angle_alpha   90.00
_cell.angle_beta   90.00
_cell.angle_gamma   90.00
#
_symmetry.space_group_name_H-M   'P 1'
#
loop_
_entity.id
_entity.type
_entity.pdbx_description
1 polymer ?
#
loop_
_entity_poly.entity_id
_entity_poly.type
_entity_poly.pdbx_seq_one_letter_code
_entity_poly.pdbx_strand_id
1 'polypeptide(L)'
;ISANRILLKNISVVGVHWGAYTKYDPATVVQVWTELLDMFAKEKLVPVVYEKIYQGLESVKTGLTDLAGRKTYGKAVVAIGGVAPATSKL
;
A
#
# COMPACT_ATOMS: atom_id res chain seq x y z
N ILE A 1 18.45 -17.19 -2.08
CA ILE A 1 17.90 -18.53 -1.78
C ILE A 1 18.46 -19.51 -2.80
N SER A 2 18.93 -20.69 -2.38
CA SER A 2 19.31 -21.75 -3.34
C SER A 2 18.05 -22.47 -3.80
N ALA A 3 17.84 -22.57 -5.11
CA ALA A 3 16.64 -23.18 -5.70
C ALA A 3 16.41 -24.64 -5.25
N ASN A 4 17.49 -25.37 -4.93
CA ASN A 4 17.41 -26.73 -4.40
C ASN A 4 16.60 -26.80 -3.10
N ARG A 5 16.60 -25.73 -2.28
CA ARG A 5 15.81 -25.68 -1.05
C ARG A 5 14.31 -25.57 -1.31
N ILE A 6 13.90 -25.03 -2.46
CA ILE A 6 12.49 -24.89 -2.83
C ILE A 6 11.91 -26.29 -3.09
N LEU A 7 12.65 -27.11 -3.86
CA LEU A 7 12.25 -28.47 -4.24
C LEU A 7 12.28 -29.44 -3.04
N LEU A 8 13.34 -29.37 -2.22
CA LEU A 8 13.54 -30.33 -1.12
C LEU A 8 12.68 -30.05 0.11
N LYS A 9 12.14 -28.83 0.25
CA LYS A 9 11.31 -28.45 1.41
C LYS A 9 9.84 -28.27 1.07
N ASN A 10 9.40 -28.69 -0.12
CA ASN A 10 8.01 -28.54 -0.57
C ASN A 10 7.52 -27.07 -0.47
N ILE A 11 8.36 -26.12 -0.89
CA ILE A 11 8.03 -24.69 -0.83
C ILE A 11 7.32 -24.28 -2.12
N SER A 12 6.19 -23.58 -1.99
CA SER A 12 5.50 -22.95 -3.12
C SER A 12 6.02 -21.52 -3.35
N VAL A 13 6.20 -21.14 -4.61
CA VAL A 13 6.57 -19.79 -5.02
C VAL A 13 5.46 -19.24 -5.89
N VAL A 14 4.81 -18.16 -5.42
CA VAL A 14 3.72 -17.49 -6.12
C VAL A 14 4.15 -16.09 -6.49
N GLY A 15 4.14 -15.79 -7.79
CA GLY A 15 4.34 -14.43 -8.29
C GLY A 15 3.04 -13.64 -8.20
N VAL A 16 3.02 -12.55 -7.43
CA VAL A 16 1.84 -11.68 -7.30
C VAL A 16 2.06 -10.41 -8.10
N HIS A 17 1.25 -10.22 -9.15
CA HIS A 17 1.26 -9.00 -9.96
C HIS A 17 -0.13 -8.35 -9.95
N TRP A 18 -0.35 -7.40 -9.05
CA TRP A 18 -1.67 -6.81 -8.83
C TRP A 18 -2.32 -6.21 -10.09
N GLY A 19 -1.55 -5.48 -10.91
CA GLY A 19 -2.09 -4.89 -12.15
C GLY A 19 -2.55 -5.90 -13.21
N ALA A 20 -2.10 -7.15 -13.12
CA ALA A 20 -2.50 -8.22 -14.04
C ALA A 20 -3.79 -8.88 -13.56
N TYR A 21 -3.98 -9.03 -12.24
CA TYR A 21 -5.22 -9.51 -11.64
C TYR A 21 -6.41 -8.64 -12.06
N THR A 22 -6.27 -7.31 -12.04
CA THR A 22 -7.35 -6.41 -12.49
C THR A 22 -7.82 -6.68 -13.92
N LYS A 23 -6.95 -7.19 -14.80
CA LYS A 23 -7.28 -7.46 -16.21
C LYS A 23 -7.76 -8.89 -16.44
N TYR A 24 -7.09 -9.88 -15.86
CA TYR A 24 -7.30 -11.30 -16.17
C TYR A 24 -8.20 -12.02 -15.15
N ASP A 25 -8.34 -11.47 -13.94
CA ASP A 25 -9.16 -12.05 -12.88
C ASP A 25 -9.77 -10.93 -11.99
N PRO A 26 -10.75 -10.19 -12.52
CA PRO A 26 -11.39 -9.09 -11.79
C PRO A 26 -12.23 -9.58 -10.61
N ALA A 27 -12.70 -10.84 -10.62
CA ALA A 27 -13.50 -11.40 -9.54
C ALA A 27 -12.69 -11.50 -8.24
N THR A 28 -11.45 -12.00 -8.33
CA THR A 28 -10.53 -12.05 -7.18
C THR A 28 -10.23 -10.66 -6.63
N VAL A 29 -10.12 -9.64 -7.49
CA VAL A 29 -9.93 -8.25 -7.04
C VAL A 29 -11.10 -7.77 -6.18
N VAL A 30 -12.34 -8.05 -6.58
CA VAL A 30 -13.55 -7.70 -5.80
C VAL A 30 -13.56 -8.42 -4.45
N GLN A 31 -13.22 -9.71 -4.42
CA GLN A 31 -13.14 -10.47 -3.18
C GLN A 31 -12.12 -9.86 -2.21
N VAL A 32 -10.89 -9.61 -2.69
CA VAL A 32 -9.82 -9.03 -1.87
C VAL A 32 -10.22 -7.67 -1.30
N TRP A 33 -10.83 -6.81 -2.11
CA TRP A 33 -11.32 -5.51 -1.63
C TRP A 33 -12.44 -5.65 -0.59
N THR A 34 -13.36 -6.60 -0.79
CA THR A 34 -14.45 -6.84 0.16
C THR A 34 -13.90 -7.26 1.53
N GLU A 35 -12.98 -8.21 1.55
CA GLU A 35 -12.32 -8.67 2.79
C GLU A 35 -11.49 -7.56 3.43
N LEU A 36 -10.74 -6.79 2.63
CA LEU A 36 -9.93 -5.68 3.12
C LEU A 36 -10.77 -4.59 3.77
N LEU A 37 -11.91 -4.24 3.17
CA LEU A 37 -12.85 -3.26 3.74
C LEU A 37 -13.48 -3.76 5.05
N ASP A 38 -13.81 -5.04 5.14
CA ASP A 38 -14.29 -5.66 6.40
C ASP A 38 -13.21 -5.61 7.49
N MET A 39 -11.94 -5.83 7.15
CA MET A 39 -10.83 -5.68 8.10
C MET A 39 -10.65 -4.24 8.59
N PHE A 40 -10.82 -3.25 7.70
CA PHE A 40 -10.82 -1.83 8.07
C PHE A 40 -12.00 -1.49 8.99
N ALA A 41 -13.20 -1.98 8.69
CA ALA A 41 -14.38 -1.77 9.53
C ALA A 41 -14.23 -2.38 10.94
N LYS A 42 -13.39 -3.40 11.08
CA LYS A 42 -13.07 -4.07 12.35
C LYS A 42 -11.82 -3.50 13.06
N GLU A 43 -11.24 -2.41 12.56
CA GLU A 43 -10.04 -1.77 13.12
C GLU A 43 -8.85 -2.74 13.29
N LYS A 44 -8.75 -3.76 12.43
CA LYS A 44 -7.68 -4.78 12.52
C LYS A 44 -6.38 -4.38 11.82
N LEU A 45 -6.37 -3.23 11.15
CA LEU A 45 -5.27 -2.78 10.30
C LEU A 45 -4.83 -1.39 10.73
N VAL A 46 -3.59 -1.30 11.22
CA VAL A 46 -2.94 -0.01 11.54
C VAL A 46 -2.12 0.43 10.32
N PRO A 47 -2.52 1.49 9.60
CA PRO A 47 -1.80 1.95 8.43
C PRO A 47 -0.53 2.70 8.83
N VAL A 48 0.60 2.36 8.21
CA VAL A 48 1.85 3.13 8.38
C VAL A 48 1.83 4.31 7.40
N VAL A 49 1.45 5.48 7.90
CA VAL A 49 1.45 6.75 7.15
C VAL A 49 2.68 7.56 7.52
N TYR A 50 3.31 8.16 6.51
CA TYR A 50 4.44 9.07 6.73
C TYR A 50 3.99 10.29 7.54
N GLU A 51 4.74 10.65 8.58
CA GLU A 51 4.41 11.77 9.48
C GLU A 51 4.14 13.09 8.74
N LYS A 52 4.87 13.37 7.66
CA LYS A 52 4.72 14.59 6.89
C LYS A 52 3.59 14.45 5.88
N ILE A 53 2.52 15.20 6.11
CA ILE A 53 1.43 15.40 5.16
C ILE A 53 1.77 16.59 4.27
N TYR A 54 1.85 16.36 2.97
CA TYR A 54 2.10 17.41 1.97
C TYR A 54 0.77 18.14 1.68
N GLN A 55 0.76 19.47 1.75
CA GLN A 55 -0.47 20.26 1.60
C GLN A 55 -0.50 20.98 0.25
N GLY A 56 -1.60 20.79 -0.48
CA GLY A 56 -1.84 21.45 -1.76
C GLY A 56 -1.08 20.81 -2.94
N LEU A 57 -1.56 21.06 -4.16
CA LEU A 57 -0.99 20.51 -5.39
C LEU A 57 0.45 20.96 -5.63
N GLU A 58 0.82 22.16 -5.19
CA GLU A 58 2.19 22.70 -5.25
C GLU A 58 3.21 21.78 -4.53
N SER A 59 2.79 21.16 -3.43
CA SER A 59 3.66 20.32 -2.60
C SER A 59 3.96 18.94 -3.19
N VAL A 60 3.28 18.55 -4.28
CA VAL A 60 3.49 17.26 -4.97
C VAL A 60 4.93 17.12 -5.43
N LYS A 61 5.52 18.19 -5.98
CA LYS A 61 6.91 18.18 -6.46
C LYS A 61 7.89 17.85 -5.33
N THR A 62 7.69 18.46 -4.17
CA THR A 62 8.49 18.20 -2.97
C THR A 62 8.26 16.78 -2.45
N GLY A 63 7.02 16.31 -2.43
CA GLY A 63 6.69 14.93 -2.03
C GLY A 63 7.34 13.88 -2.90
N LEU A 64 7.33 14.06 -4.22
CA LEU A 64 8.02 13.17 -5.16
C LEU A 64 9.54 13.20 -4.99
N THR A 65 10.11 14.36 -4.67
CA THR A 65 11.55 14.50 -4.39
C THR A 65 11.94 13.79 -3.10
N ASP A 66 11.15 13.93 -2.04
CA ASP A 66 11.37 13.25 -0.76
C ASP A 66 11.21 11.72 -0.89
N LEU A 67 10.25 11.27 -1.71
CA LEU A 67 10.06 9.86 -2.06
C LEU A 67 11.26 9.30 -2.85
N ALA A 68 11.71 10.00 -3.90
CA ALA A 68 12.88 9.63 -4.68
C ALA A 68 14.16 9.61 -3.82
N GLY A 69 14.27 10.54 -2.88
CA GLY A 69 15.34 10.61 -1.89
C GLY A 69 15.26 9.58 -0.77
N ARG A 70 14.27 8.66 -0.80
CA ARG A 70 14.02 7.64 0.24
C ARG A 70 13.86 8.21 1.66
N LYS A 71 13.36 9.45 1.78
CA LYS A 71 13.10 10.10 3.07
C LYS A 71 11.73 9.71 3.65
N THR A 72 10.84 9.23 2.80
CA THR A 72 9.49 8.78 3.17
C THR A 72 9.51 7.30 3.58
N TYR A 73 8.73 6.95 4.59
CA TYR A 73 8.43 5.55 4.93
C TYR A 73 6.92 5.30 4.86
N GLY A 74 6.50 4.05 4.69
CA GLY A 74 5.08 3.70 4.57
C GLY A 74 4.40 4.44 3.41
N LYS A 75 3.27 5.09 3.70
CA LYS A 75 2.48 5.85 2.71
C LYS A 75 2.68 7.36 2.86
N ALA A 76 3.24 8.01 1.84
CA ALA A 76 3.27 9.47 1.73
C ALA A 76 1.92 9.98 1.17
N VAL A 77 1.37 11.05 1.77
CA VAL A 77 0.04 11.58 1.41
C VAL A 77 0.13 13.06 1.07
N VAL A 78 -0.52 13.43 -0.04
CA VAL A 78 -0.75 14.82 -0.43
C VAL A 78 -2.23 15.15 -0.23
N ALA A 79 -2.55 16.10 0.64
CA ALA A 79 -3.90 16.56 0.90
C ALA A 79 -4.26 17.74 -0.01
N ILE A 80 -5.24 17.54 -0.89
CA ILE A 80 -5.75 18.56 -1.82
C ILE A 80 -7.11 19.03 -1.28
N GLY A 81 -7.11 20.14 -0.53
CA GLY A 81 -8.31 20.72 0.08
C GLY A 81 -8.46 20.37 1.57
N GLY A 82 -7.93 21.25 2.43
CA GLY A 82 -8.44 21.56 3.78
C GLY A 82 -8.53 20.47 4.86
N VAL A 83 -8.36 19.19 4.57
CA VAL A 83 -8.43 18.13 5.58
C VAL A 83 -7.12 17.36 5.53
N ALA A 84 -6.23 17.69 6.47
CA ALA A 84 -5.14 16.80 6.82
C ALA A 84 -5.77 15.47 7.30
N PRO A 85 -5.42 14.31 6.71
CA PRO A 85 -5.87 13.04 7.26
C PRO A 85 -5.40 12.97 8.72
N ALA A 86 -6.35 12.73 9.62
CA ALA A 86 -6.11 12.63 11.04
C ALA A 86 -4.94 11.69 11.32
N THR A 87 -4.02 12.13 12.18
CA THR A 87 -2.95 11.32 12.74
C THR A 87 -3.55 9.99 13.21
N SER A 88 -2.98 8.89 12.72
CA SER A 88 -3.37 7.50 12.96
C SER A 88 -4.12 7.28 14.29
N LYS A 89 -5.45 7.29 14.21
CA LYS A 89 -6.35 6.68 15.19
C LYS A 89 -7.46 5.99 14.43
N LEU A 90 -7.08 4.90 13.77
CA LEU A 90 -7.79 3.63 13.64
C LEU A 90 -6.71 2.57 13.46
#